data_AF-A0A1Y2GNI0-F1
#
_entry.id   AF-A0A1Y2GNI0-F1
#
_cell.length_a   1.000
_cell.length_b   1.000
_cell.length_c   1.000
_cell.angle_alpha   90.00
_cell.angle_beta   90.00
_cell.angle_gamma   90.00
#
_symmetry.space_group_name_H-M   'P 1'
#
loop_
_entity.id
_entity.type
_entity.pdbx_description
1 polymer ?
#
loop_
_entity_poly.entity_id
_entity_poly.type
_entity_poly.pdbx_seq_one_letter_code
_entity_poly.pdbx_strand_id
1 'polypeptide(L)'
;MNTIDTASSQGFGSLISHFIGWAYFIAWSASFYPQAILNYRRKSVQGLSLDFIYLNVFGFLCYSIFNLTFFFSSEVQEEYRKRNGGQDNLVRANDVFFAVHALILSSLTLFQTFIYKRNESQKISNPAKLLVIISTSGVLIVLYSVTIRSSQWIDLLYYLSYIKLGISFIKYCPQVYLNYSAQSTVGWSVHNVLLDFTGGVLSITQLILDAALSGDWSGISGDPVKFGLGLLSILFDLVFITQHYIFYRNREDFYAPLSMAENNGNNNNNGINCRRYEGKQKALLLPIHRNYLSTQNHQSRMKNGSTTSRPASMRDLEMGIEGTGLSLSSSQH
;
A
#
# COMPACT_ATOMS: atom_id res chain seq x y z
N MET A 1 34.21 -24.47 40.01
CA MET A 1 33.92 -23.04 39.79
C MET A 1 33.10 -22.78 38.51
N ASN A 2 32.72 -23.78 37.69
CA ASN A 2 32.21 -23.53 36.33
C ASN A 2 30.70 -23.70 36.12
N THR A 3 29.93 -24.15 37.12
CA THR A 3 28.47 -24.40 36.97
C THR A 3 27.60 -23.22 37.40
N ILE A 4 28.08 -22.38 38.31
CA ILE A 4 27.37 -21.18 38.80
C ILE A 4 27.53 -20.02 37.81
N ASP A 5 28.69 -19.88 37.19
CA ASP A 5 28.95 -18.86 36.14
C ASP A 5 28.19 -19.16 34.85
N THR A 6 28.06 -20.44 34.47
CA THR A 6 27.24 -20.85 33.32
C THR A 6 25.75 -20.65 33.59
N ALA A 7 25.23 -21.04 34.77
CA ALA A 7 23.82 -20.84 35.11
C ALA A 7 23.44 -19.34 35.20
N SER A 8 24.30 -18.51 35.78
CA SER A 8 24.09 -17.05 35.84
C SER A 8 24.20 -16.39 34.45
N SER A 9 25.13 -16.84 33.60
CA SER A 9 25.23 -16.38 32.21
C SER A 9 24.02 -16.79 31.36
N GLN A 10 23.45 -17.98 31.58
CA GLN A 10 22.23 -18.43 30.90
C GLN A 10 21.00 -17.65 31.38
N GLY A 11 20.90 -17.38 32.69
CA GLY A 11 19.84 -16.53 33.24
C GLY A 11 19.88 -15.09 32.72
N PHE A 12 21.08 -14.49 32.66
CA PHE A 12 21.27 -13.14 32.12
C PHE A 12 21.01 -13.08 30.61
N GLY A 13 21.49 -14.07 29.84
CA GLY A 13 21.23 -14.18 28.40
C GLY A 13 19.75 -14.32 28.08
N SER A 14 19.03 -15.15 28.85
CA SER A 14 17.57 -15.31 28.71
C SER A 14 16.81 -14.01 29.00
N LEU A 15 17.23 -13.24 30.02
CA LEU A 15 16.65 -11.94 30.32
C LEU A 15 16.85 -10.95 29.17
N ILE A 16 18.07 -10.87 28.60
CA ILE A 16 18.35 -10.03 27.43
C ILE A 16 17.48 -10.45 26.25
N SER A 17 17.40 -11.74 25.95
CA SER A 17 16.54 -12.26 24.88
C SER A 17 15.09 -11.83 25.07
N HIS A 18 14.56 -11.93 26.29
CA HIS A 18 13.20 -11.49 26.62
C HIS A 18 12.99 -9.99 26.38
N PHE A 19 13.94 -9.14 26.79
CA PHE A 19 13.87 -7.70 26.54
C PHE A 19 13.94 -7.35 25.05
N ILE A 20 14.83 -8.01 24.29
CA ILE A 20 14.92 -7.85 22.83
C ILE A 20 13.59 -8.27 22.17
N GLY A 21 12.97 -9.33 22.69
CA GLY A 21 11.67 -9.83 22.25
C GLY A 21 10.56 -8.80 22.35
N TRP A 22 10.41 -8.21 23.53
CA TRP A 22 9.44 -7.13 23.73
C TRP A 22 9.78 -5.89 22.91
N ALA A 23 11.06 -5.54 22.79
CA ALA A 23 11.49 -4.38 22.02
C ALA A 23 11.13 -4.51 20.53
N TYR A 24 11.41 -5.66 19.91
CA TYR A 24 11.04 -5.85 18.50
C TYR A 24 9.52 -5.92 18.32
N PHE A 25 8.79 -6.55 19.25
CA PHE A 25 7.34 -6.66 19.17
C PHE A 25 6.68 -5.28 19.22
N ILE A 26 7.17 -4.41 20.10
CA ILE A 26 6.72 -3.02 20.22
C ILE A 26 7.10 -2.25 18.95
N ALA A 27 8.32 -2.41 18.44
CA ALA A 27 8.77 -1.73 17.22
C ALA A 27 7.89 -2.08 16.01
N TRP A 28 7.62 -3.36 15.77
CA TRP A 28 6.73 -3.81 14.70
C TRP A 28 5.28 -3.36 14.90
N SER A 29 4.76 -3.38 16.12
CA SER A 29 3.40 -2.89 16.37
C SER A 29 3.30 -1.38 16.15
N ALA A 30 4.32 -0.64 16.56
CA ALA A 30 4.38 0.81 16.39
C ALA A 30 4.57 1.24 14.93
N SER A 31 5.17 0.42 14.06
CA SER A 31 5.44 0.76 12.65
C SER A 31 4.17 1.08 11.85
N PHE A 32 3.02 0.54 12.26
CA PHE A 32 1.72 0.80 11.61
C PHE A 32 1.19 2.22 11.81
N TYR A 33 1.62 2.93 12.85
CA TYR A 33 1.09 4.26 13.20
C TYR A 33 1.63 5.42 12.35
N PRO A 34 2.95 5.51 12.09
CA PRO A 34 3.52 6.65 11.37
C PRO A 34 2.85 6.98 10.04
N GLN A 35 2.41 5.99 9.26
CA GLN A 35 1.75 6.26 7.98
C GLN A 35 0.36 6.88 8.18
N ALA A 36 -0.44 6.33 9.11
CA ALA A 36 -1.75 6.88 9.44
C ALA A 36 -1.65 8.31 9.98
N ILE A 37 -0.64 8.57 10.83
CA ILE A 37 -0.36 9.91 11.36
C ILE A 37 0.08 10.86 10.24
N LEU A 38 0.96 10.42 9.34
CA LEU A 38 1.42 11.23 8.21
C LEU A 38 0.26 11.65 7.31
N ASN A 39 -0.61 10.70 6.96
CA ASN A 39 -1.81 10.96 6.18
C ASN A 39 -2.73 11.97 6.89
N TYR A 40 -2.93 11.80 8.21
CA TYR A 40 -3.73 12.72 9.02
C TYR A 40 -3.15 14.14 9.07
N ARG A 41 -1.83 14.27 9.19
CA ARG A 41 -1.14 15.58 9.23
C ARG A 41 -1.17 16.29 7.88
N ARG A 42 -0.95 15.55 6.79
CA ARG A 42 -0.92 16.10 5.42
C ARG A 42 -2.31 16.30 4.81
N LYS A 43 -3.34 15.65 5.37
CA LYS A 43 -4.69 15.54 4.77
C LYS A 43 -4.64 15.08 3.30
N SER A 44 -3.63 14.28 2.96
CA SER A 44 -3.35 13.79 1.62
C SER A 44 -2.71 12.41 1.69
N VAL A 45 -3.12 11.53 0.77
CA VAL A 45 -2.54 10.20 0.54
C VAL A 45 -1.72 10.16 -0.76
N GLN A 46 -1.38 11.32 -1.32
CA GLN A 46 -0.51 11.41 -2.50
C GLN A 46 0.90 10.93 -2.14
N GLY A 47 1.46 10.07 -3.00
CA GLY A 47 2.74 9.40 -2.81
C GLY A 47 2.64 8.03 -2.11
N LEU A 48 1.43 7.61 -1.73
CA LEU A 48 1.17 6.29 -1.15
C LEU A 48 0.52 5.38 -2.20
N SER A 49 1.07 4.18 -2.39
CA SER A 49 0.56 3.21 -3.35
C SER A 49 -0.74 2.58 -2.85
N LEU A 50 -1.81 2.67 -3.65
CA LEU A 50 -3.06 1.97 -3.31
C LEU A 50 -2.90 0.46 -3.36
N ASP A 51 -2.08 -0.06 -4.27
CA ASP A 51 -1.80 -1.50 -4.31
C ASP A 51 -1.23 -1.95 -2.97
N PHE A 52 -0.23 -1.24 -2.44
CA PHE A 52 0.33 -1.54 -1.12
C PHE A 52 -0.76 -1.56 -0.05
N ILE A 53 -1.59 -0.51 0.04
CA ILE A 53 -2.62 -0.41 1.08
C ILE A 53 -3.66 -1.54 0.97
N TYR A 54 -4.21 -1.77 -0.23
CA TYR A 54 -5.24 -2.79 -0.44
C TYR A 54 -4.70 -4.20 -0.18
N LEU A 55 -3.50 -4.50 -0.68
CA LEU A 55 -2.84 -5.77 -0.41
C LEU A 55 -2.55 -5.93 1.08
N ASN A 56 -2.12 -4.88 1.77
CA ASN A 56 -1.83 -4.93 3.20
C ASN A 56 -3.10 -5.25 4.01
N VAL A 57 -4.22 -4.58 3.74
CA VAL A 57 -5.52 -4.87 4.38
C VAL A 57 -5.96 -6.30 4.09
N PHE A 58 -5.94 -6.73 2.82
CA PHE A 58 -6.35 -8.08 2.44
C PHE A 58 -5.50 -9.16 3.10
N GLY A 59 -4.17 -8.99 3.13
CA GLY A 59 -3.27 -9.90 3.81
C GLY A 59 -3.53 -9.96 5.32
N PHE A 60 -3.68 -8.82 6.00
CA PHE A 60 -3.97 -8.81 7.44
C PHE A 60 -5.37 -9.31 7.77
N LEU A 61 -6.33 -9.24 6.85
CA LEU A 61 -7.63 -9.88 7.00
C LEU A 61 -7.48 -11.40 7.01
N CYS A 62 -6.80 -11.98 6.02
CA CYS A 62 -6.50 -13.41 5.98
C CYS A 62 -5.76 -13.86 7.25
N TYR A 63 -4.76 -13.08 7.68
CA TYR A 63 -3.97 -13.38 8.87
C TYR A 63 -4.78 -13.28 10.17
N SER A 64 -5.69 -12.30 10.27
CA SER A 64 -6.56 -12.17 11.44
C SER A 64 -7.54 -13.34 11.53
N ILE A 65 -8.17 -13.72 10.41
CA ILE A 65 -9.07 -14.89 10.37
C ILE A 65 -8.31 -16.15 10.76
N PHE A 66 -7.09 -16.35 10.23
CA PHE A 66 -6.22 -17.46 10.60
C PHE A 66 -5.99 -17.54 12.11
N ASN A 67 -5.44 -16.47 12.71
CA ASN A 67 -5.07 -16.48 14.13
C ASN A 67 -6.30 -16.57 15.04
N LEU A 68 -7.37 -15.82 14.75
CA LEU A 68 -8.61 -15.87 15.53
C LEU A 68 -9.21 -17.29 15.52
N THR A 69 -9.29 -17.91 14.35
CA THR A 69 -9.90 -19.24 14.23
C THR A 69 -9.04 -20.31 14.89
N PHE A 70 -7.72 -20.31 14.66
CA PHE A 70 -6.80 -21.24 15.33
C PHE A 70 -6.82 -21.09 16.86
N PHE A 71 -6.97 -19.87 17.36
CA PHE A 71 -6.95 -19.59 18.80
C PHE A 71 -8.26 -19.95 19.50
N PHE A 72 -9.42 -19.68 18.88
CA PHE A 72 -10.73 -19.87 19.52
C PHE A 72 -11.47 -21.15 19.14
N SER A 73 -11.18 -21.78 18.00
CA SER A 73 -11.92 -22.96 17.53
C SER A 73 -11.26 -24.26 18.02
N SER A 74 -11.90 -24.94 18.96
CA SER A 74 -11.48 -26.28 19.41
C SER A 74 -11.49 -27.32 18.27
N GLU A 75 -12.39 -27.17 17.29
CA GLU A 75 -12.46 -28.05 16.12
C GLU A 75 -11.17 -27.96 15.30
N VAL A 76 -10.75 -26.74 14.93
CA VAL A 76 -9.51 -26.52 14.17
C VAL A 76 -8.28 -26.98 14.95
N GLN A 77 -8.27 -26.78 16.26
CA GLN A 77 -7.16 -27.25 17.12
C GLN A 77 -7.06 -28.77 17.14
N GLU A 78 -8.20 -29.48 17.19
CA GLU A 78 -8.25 -30.93 17.07
C GLU A 78 -7.80 -31.40 15.68
N GLU A 79 -8.26 -30.75 14.61
CA GLU A 79 -7.81 -31.04 13.24
C GLU A 79 -6.30 -30.88 13.10
N TYR A 80 -5.72 -29.85 13.71
CA TYR A 80 -4.28 -29.64 13.76
C TYR A 80 -3.58 -30.77 14.53
N ARG A 81 -4.04 -31.10 15.74
CA ARG A 81 -3.46 -32.17 16.56
C ARG A 81 -3.46 -33.51 15.82
N LYS A 82 -4.55 -33.86 15.15
CA LYS A 82 -4.64 -35.10 14.34
C LYS A 82 -3.59 -35.15 13.23
N ARG A 83 -3.27 -34.01 12.61
CA ARG A 83 -2.29 -33.92 11.52
C ARG A 83 -0.84 -33.81 11.98
N ASN A 84 -0.61 -33.42 13.24
CA ASN A 84 0.72 -33.13 13.79
C ASN A 84 1.08 -34.03 14.99
N GLY A 85 0.64 -35.29 14.98
CA GLY A 85 1.04 -36.28 16.00
C GLY A 85 0.59 -35.93 17.43
N GLY A 86 -0.56 -35.26 17.57
CA GLY A 86 -1.12 -34.84 18.85
C GLY A 86 -0.57 -33.51 19.39
N GLN A 87 0.36 -32.86 18.67
CA GLN A 87 0.95 -31.58 19.09
C GLN A 87 -0.01 -30.41 18.95
N ASP A 88 -0.02 -29.53 19.95
CA ASP A 88 -0.79 -28.29 19.90
C ASP A 88 -0.19 -27.28 18.91
N ASN A 89 -1.07 -26.44 18.35
CA ASN A 89 -0.62 -25.36 17.50
C ASN A 89 0.14 -24.29 18.30
N LEU A 90 1.01 -23.56 17.59
CA LEU A 90 1.88 -22.54 18.19
C LEU A 90 1.23 -21.15 18.27
N VAL A 91 -0.01 -20.97 17.83
CA VAL A 91 -0.68 -19.66 17.89
C VAL A 91 -0.93 -19.30 19.36
N ARG A 92 -0.61 -18.04 19.71
CA ARG A 92 -0.77 -17.47 21.05
C ARG A 92 -1.61 -16.19 20.99
N ALA A 93 -2.04 -15.72 22.17
CA ALA A 93 -2.89 -14.53 22.28
C ALA A 93 -2.23 -13.26 21.72
N ASN A 94 -0.90 -13.14 21.85
CA ASN A 94 -0.13 -12.04 21.26
C ASN A 94 -0.17 -12.05 19.72
N ASP A 95 -0.21 -13.21 19.08
CA ASP A 95 -0.30 -13.32 17.62
C ASP A 95 -1.68 -12.85 17.13
N VAL A 96 -2.74 -13.22 17.87
CA VAL A 96 -4.10 -12.73 17.63
C VAL A 96 -4.17 -11.21 17.78
N PHE A 97 -3.64 -10.67 18.89
CA PHE A 97 -3.63 -9.23 19.14
C PHE A 97 -2.88 -8.49 18.03
N PHE A 98 -1.69 -8.95 17.65
CA PHE A 98 -0.89 -8.35 16.59
C PHE A 98 -1.61 -8.36 15.24
N ALA A 99 -2.19 -9.51 14.85
CA ALA A 99 -2.90 -9.64 13.58
C ALA A 99 -4.10 -8.69 13.48
N VAL A 100 -4.93 -8.65 14.52
CA VAL A 100 -6.12 -7.78 14.59
C VAL A 100 -5.71 -6.31 14.67
N HIS A 101 -4.69 -5.98 15.47
CA HIS A 101 -4.14 -4.63 15.55
C HIS A 101 -3.66 -4.12 14.19
N ALA A 102 -2.85 -4.91 13.48
CA ALA A 102 -2.35 -4.58 12.16
C ALA A 102 -3.49 -4.43 11.13
N LEU A 103 -4.54 -5.26 11.21
CA LEU A 103 -5.73 -5.14 10.37
C LEU A 103 -6.47 -3.82 10.61
N ILE A 104 -6.67 -3.42 11.87
CA ILE A 104 -7.34 -2.18 12.23
C ILE A 104 -6.57 -0.97 11.68
N LEU A 105 -5.26 -0.89 11.93
CA LEU A 105 -4.44 0.25 11.50
C LEU A 105 -4.28 0.31 9.96
N SER A 106 -4.18 -0.86 9.32
CA SER A 106 -4.17 -0.93 7.85
C SER A 106 -5.51 -0.48 7.27
N SER A 107 -6.63 -0.89 7.89
CA SER A 107 -7.97 -0.48 7.48
C SER A 107 -8.21 1.01 7.70
N LEU A 108 -7.69 1.57 8.79
CA LEU A 108 -7.68 3.01 9.03
C LEU A 108 -6.92 3.75 7.93
N THR A 109 -5.74 3.24 7.53
CA THR A 109 -4.96 3.82 6.44
C THR A 109 -5.70 3.73 5.10
N LEU A 110 -6.40 2.62 4.85
CA LEU A 110 -7.28 2.47 3.69
C LEU A 110 -8.45 3.46 3.73
N PHE A 111 -9.10 3.61 4.87
CA PHE A 111 -10.19 4.56 5.07
C PHE A 111 -9.77 5.99 4.75
N GLN A 112 -8.56 6.39 5.16
CA GLN A 112 -7.99 7.70 4.83
C GLN A 112 -7.88 7.95 3.32
N THR A 113 -7.76 6.91 2.49
CA THR A 113 -7.71 7.07 1.02
C THR A 113 -9.03 7.51 0.39
N PHE A 114 -10.15 7.32 1.10
CA PHE A 114 -11.47 7.77 0.66
C PHE A 114 -11.78 9.21 1.07
N ILE A 115 -11.18 9.70 2.15
CA ILE A 115 -11.46 11.03 2.72
C ILE A 115 -10.42 12.07 2.30
N TYR A 116 -9.14 11.68 2.26
CA TYR A 116 -8.06 12.63 2.02
C TYR A 116 -7.73 12.79 0.54
N LYS A 117 -7.07 13.91 0.22
CA LYS A 117 -6.71 14.26 -1.15
C LYS A 117 -5.88 13.13 -1.79
N ARG A 118 -6.28 12.73 -3.00
CA ARG A 118 -5.66 11.67 -3.81
C ARG A 118 -5.51 12.14 -5.25
N ASN A 119 -4.49 11.67 -5.97
CA ASN A 119 -4.38 11.90 -7.41
C ASN A 119 -5.41 11.08 -8.18
N GLU A 120 -6.05 11.64 -9.22
CA GLU A 120 -7.02 10.90 -10.05
C GLU A 120 -6.39 9.69 -10.77
N SER A 121 -5.09 9.77 -11.06
CA SER A 121 -4.30 8.68 -11.63
C SER A 121 -3.96 7.57 -10.63
N GLN A 122 -4.12 7.81 -9.32
CA GLN A 122 -3.80 6.85 -8.27
C GLN A 122 -4.94 5.82 -8.16
N LYS A 123 -4.75 4.69 -8.84
CA LYS A 123 -5.70 3.57 -8.93
C LYS A 123 -5.00 2.25 -8.58
N ILE A 124 -5.79 1.24 -8.22
CA ILE A 124 -5.28 -0.11 -8.03
C ILE A 124 -4.88 -0.68 -9.39
N SER A 125 -3.68 -1.24 -9.50
CA SER A 125 -3.17 -1.83 -10.73
C SER A 125 -3.90 -3.12 -11.10
N ASN A 126 -3.90 -3.46 -12.39
CA ASN A 126 -4.51 -4.71 -12.87
C ASN A 126 -3.85 -5.96 -12.28
N PRO A 127 -2.50 -6.04 -12.13
CA PRO A 127 -1.87 -7.17 -11.44
C PRO A 127 -2.33 -7.32 -9.99
N ALA A 128 -2.44 -6.22 -9.22
CA ALA A 128 -2.91 -6.29 -7.85
C ALA A 128 -4.38 -6.75 -7.77
N LYS A 129 -5.25 -6.24 -8.66
CA LYS A 129 -6.65 -6.72 -8.76
C LYS A 129 -6.71 -8.20 -9.11
N LEU A 130 -5.95 -8.64 -10.10
CA LEU A 130 -5.90 -10.04 -10.52
C LEU A 130 -5.46 -10.95 -9.37
N LEU A 131 -4.41 -10.55 -8.64
CA LEU A 131 -3.93 -11.28 -7.47
C LEU A 131 -5.02 -11.41 -6.39
N VAL A 132 -5.74 -10.33 -6.09
CA VAL A 132 -6.84 -10.36 -5.11
C VAL A 132 -7.99 -11.22 -5.61
N ILE A 133 -8.36 -11.14 -6.88
CA ILE A 133 -9.44 -11.95 -7.48
C ILE A 133 -9.08 -13.44 -7.41
N ILE A 134 -7.89 -13.83 -7.89
CA ILE A 134 -7.43 -15.24 -7.85
C ILE A 134 -7.40 -15.75 -6.40
N SER A 135 -6.83 -14.97 -5.49
CA SER A 135 -6.75 -15.34 -4.07
C SER A 135 -8.15 -15.56 -3.48
N THR A 136 -9.07 -14.63 -3.72
CA THR A 136 -10.45 -14.69 -3.22
C THR A 136 -11.23 -15.84 -3.84
N SER A 137 -11.08 -16.08 -5.15
CA SER A 137 -11.69 -17.23 -5.82
C SER A 137 -11.21 -18.55 -5.22
N GLY A 138 -9.92 -18.69 -4.93
CA GLY A 138 -9.41 -19.87 -4.25
C GLY A 138 -9.95 -20.01 -2.81
N VAL A 139 -10.13 -18.90 -2.08
CA VAL A 139 -10.79 -18.93 -0.75
C VAL A 139 -12.20 -19.49 -0.88
N LEU A 140 -12.97 -19.04 -1.88
CA LEU A 140 -14.34 -19.52 -2.11
C LEU A 140 -14.38 -20.99 -2.52
N ILE A 141 -13.43 -21.46 -3.33
CA ILE A 141 -13.31 -22.87 -3.73
C ILE A 141 -13.00 -23.75 -2.52
N VAL A 142 -12.01 -23.38 -1.71
CA VAL A 142 -11.66 -24.13 -0.50
C VAL A 142 -12.80 -24.08 0.51
N LEU A 143 -13.44 -22.93 0.70
CA LEU A 143 -14.62 -22.82 1.57
C LEU A 143 -15.75 -23.74 1.09
N TYR A 144 -16.04 -23.80 -0.21
CA TYR A 144 -17.03 -24.72 -0.77
C TYR A 144 -16.63 -26.19 -0.54
N SER A 145 -15.35 -26.54 -0.68
CA SER A 145 -14.88 -27.90 -0.38
C SER A 145 -15.08 -28.30 1.07
N VAL A 146 -14.99 -27.34 2.01
CA VAL A 146 -15.28 -27.54 3.44
C VAL A 146 -16.78 -27.75 3.67
N THR A 147 -17.66 -26.99 3.01
CA THR A 147 -19.11 -27.13 3.21
C THR A 147 -19.65 -28.47 2.71
N ILE A 148 -19.06 -29.04 1.65
CA ILE A 148 -19.39 -30.40 1.18
C ILE A 148 -18.62 -31.50 1.92
N ARG A 149 -17.87 -31.17 2.98
CA ARG A 149 -17.05 -32.08 3.80
C ARG A 149 -15.96 -32.85 3.03
N SER A 150 -15.52 -32.31 1.91
CA SER A 150 -14.37 -32.83 1.15
C SER A 150 -13.04 -32.34 1.73
N SER A 151 -13.05 -31.20 2.43
CA SER A 151 -11.90 -30.65 3.13
C SER A 151 -12.28 -30.19 4.53
N GLN A 152 -11.26 -29.91 5.34
CA GLN A 152 -11.42 -29.51 6.74
C GLN A 152 -11.21 -28.00 6.91
N TRP A 153 -11.65 -27.44 8.04
CA TRP A 153 -11.50 -26.01 8.32
C TRP A 153 -10.03 -25.58 8.32
N ILE A 154 -9.15 -26.43 8.84
CA ILE A 154 -7.70 -26.19 8.83
C ILE A 154 -7.11 -26.01 7.42
N ASP A 155 -7.68 -26.62 6.38
CA ASP A 155 -7.23 -26.46 4.99
C ASP A 155 -7.50 -25.04 4.48
N LEU A 156 -8.68 -24.50 4.81
CA LEU A 156 -9.01 -23.09 4.55
C LEU A 156 -8.05 -22.15 5.26
N LEU A 157 -7.71 -22.44 6.51
CA LEU A 157 -6.78 -21.60 7.29
C LEU A 157 -5.37 -21.63 6.69
N TYR A 158 -4.85 -22.80 6.32
CA TYR A 158 -3.56 -22.88 5.62
C TYR A 158 -3.59 -22.14 4.28
N TYR A 159 -4.68 -22.21 3.54
CA TYR A 159 -4.82 -21.42 2.32
C TYR A 159 -4.77 -19.90 2.59
N LEU A 160 -5.46 -19.43 3.63
CA LEU A 160 -5.39 -18.03 4.07
C LEU A 160 -3.97 -17.61 4.52
N SER A 161 -3.23 -18.49 5.20
CA SER A 161 -1.86 -18.20 5.63
C SER A 161 -0.92 -18.08 4.43
N TYR A 162 -1.07 -18.91 3.40
CA TYR A 162 -0.32 -18.79 2.15
C TYR A 162 -0.61 -17.49 1.40
N ILE A 163 -1.88 -17.04 1.36
CA ILE A 163 -2.24 -15.73 0.80
C ILE A 163 -1.50 -14.61 1.55
N LYS A 164 -1.58 -14.60 2.89
CA LYS A 164 -0.88 -13.63 3.73
C LYS A 164 0.63 -13.65 3.45
N LEU A 165 1.22 -14.83 3.35
CA LEU A 165 2.64 -15.00 3.05
C LEU A 165 2.98 -14.36 1.70
N GLY A 166 2.31 -14.78 0.61
CA GLY A 166 2.56 -14.25 -0.74
C GLY A 166 2.37 -12.74 -0.86
N ILE A 167 1.33 -12.19 -0.22
CA ILE A 167 1.11 -10.74 -0.14
C ILE A 167 2.28 -10.04 0.55
N SER A 168 2.82 -10.62 1.62
CA SER A 168 3.94 -10.02 2.35
C SER A 168 5.19 -9.91 1.48
N PHE A 169 5.36 -10.79 0.48
CA PHE A 169 6.44 -10.68 -0.51
C PHE A 169 6.21 -9.61 -1.58
N ILE A 170 4.96 -9.39 -1.99
CA ILE A 170 4.66 -8.58 -3.17
C ILE A 170 4.28 -7.15 -2.81
N LYS A 171 3.66 -6.92 -1.65
CA LYS A 171 2.98 -5.65 -1.31
C LYS A 171 3.87 -4.42 -1.40
N TYR A 172 5.17 -4.54 -1.12
CA TYR A 172 6.10 -3.42 -1.12
C TYR A 172 6.56 -3.01 -2.53
N CYS A 173 6.55 -3.92 -3.51
CA CYS A 173 7.00 -3.66 -4.88
C CYS A 173 6.27 -2.45 -5.53
N PRO A 174 4.93 -2.33 -5.46
CA PRO A 174 4.24 -1.16 -5.98
C PRO A 174 4.68 0.17 -5.36
N GLN A 175 5.00 0.19 -4.06
CA GLN A 175 5.48 1.42 -3.40
C GLN A 175 6.91 1.76 -3.80
N VAL A 176 7.80 0.77 -3.89
CA VAL A 176 9.17 0.95 -4.39
C VAL A 176 9.15 1.54 -5.79
N TYR A 177 8.32 0.97 -6.68
CA TYR A 177 8.15 1.46 -8.04
C TYR A 177 7.55 2.87 -8.08
N LEU A 178 6.55 3.16 -7.24
CA LEU A 178 5.96 4.50 -7.16
C LEU A 178 6.99 5.54 -6.75
N ASN A 179 7.81 5.26 -5.73
CA ASN A 179 8.88 6.14 -5.29
C ASN A 179 9.91 6.37 -6.40
N TYR A 180 10.25 5.31 -7.15
CA TYR A 180 11.15 5.40 -8.29
C TYR A 180 10.56 6.25 -9.42
N SER A 181 9.32 5.98 -9.82
CA SER A 181 8.64 6.72 -10.89
C SER A 181 8.44 8.20 -10.55
N ALA A 182 8.09 8.50 -9.30
CA ALA A 182 7.93 9.86 -8.80
C ALA A 182 9.27 10.56 -8.51
N GLN A 183 10.39 9.82 -8.48
CA GLN A 183 11.69 10.28 -7.99
C GLN A 183 11.58 11.01 -6.63
N SER A 184 10.70 10.51 -5.76
CA SER A 184 10.34 11.13 -4.49
C SER A 184 9.69 10.12 -3.56
N THR A 185 9.96 10.22 -2.26
CA THR A 185 9.28 9.43 -1.22
C THR A 185 8.28 10.26 -0.41
N VAL A 186 7.92 11.45 -0.88
CA VAL A 186 6.96 12.32 -0.19
C VAL A 186 5.61 11.61 -0.10
N GLY A 187 5.09 11.44 1.12
CA GLY A 187 3.85 10.69 1.39
C GLY A 187 4.04 9.23 1.78
N TRP A 188 5.27 8.71 1.69
CA TRP A 188 5.67 7.45 2.29
C TRP A 188 6.41 7.72 3.61
N SER A 189 5.91 7.19 4.72
CA SER A 189 6.49 7.46 6.04
C SER A 189 7.77 6.65 6.24
N VAL A 190 8.92 7.32 6.24
CA VAL A 190 10.20 6.68 6.58
C VAL A 190 10.23 6.16 8.01
N HIS A 191 9.48 6.76 8.94
CA HIS A 191 9.41 6.29 10.32
C HIS A 191 8.77 4.90 10.44
N ASN A 192 7.80 4.58 9.57
CA ASN A 192 7.26 3.23 9.47
C ASN A 192 8.39 2.25 9.09
N VAL A 193 9.12 2.57 8.02
CA VAL A 193 10.25 1.77 7.51
C VAL A 193 11.34 1.57 8.57
N LEU A 194 11.72 2.62 9.30
CA LEU A 194 12.76 2.53 10.32
C LEU A 194 12.34 1.66 11.52
N LEU A 195 11.07 1.73 11.91
CA LEU A 195 10.52 0.88 12.97
C LEU A 195 10.40 -0.58 12.52
N ASP A 196 9.98 -0.83 11.27
CA ASP A 196 9.94 -2.18 10.68
C ASP A 196 11.35 -2.80 10.62
N PHE A 197 12.32 -2.03 10.12
CA PHE A 197 13.72 -2.42 10.06
C PHE A 197 14.30 -2.72 11.45
N THR A 198 14.00 -1.86 12.44
CA THR A 198 14.44 -2.06 13.83
C THR A 198 13.84 -3.35 14.40
N GLY A 199 12.54 -3.59 14.17
CA GLY A 199 11.88 -4.84 14.57
C GLY A 199 12.52 -6.07 13.92
N GLY A 200 12.78 -6.00 12.61
CA GLY A 200 13.45 -7.09 11.87
C GLY A 200 14.85 -7.41 12.39
N VAL A 201 15.69 -6.38 12.57
CA VAL A 201 17.06 -6.55 13.08
C VAL A 201 17.08 -7.11 14.50
N LEU A 202 16.24 -6.58 15.40
CA LEU A 202 16.14 -7.07 16.77
C LEU A 202 15.60 -8.52 16.81
N SER A 203 14.63 -8.87 15.95
CA SER A 203 14.11 -10.24 15.86
C SER A 203 15.17 -11.25 15.42
N ILE A 204 15.97 -10.93 14.39
CA ILE A 204 17.09 -11.79 13.98
C ILE A 204 18.16 -11.86 15.08
N THR A 205 18.44 -10.74 15.74
CA THR A 205 19.41 -10.70 16.84
C THR A 205 18.98 -11.60 17.99
N GLN A 206 17.71 -11.58 18.37
CA GLN A 206 17.20 -12.49 19.39
C GLN A 206 17.34 -13.95 18.94
N LEU A 207 16.98 -14.27 17.69
CA LEU A 207 17.07 -15.64 17.19
C LEU A 207 18.52 -16.18 17.24
N ILE A 208 19.51 -15.34 16.89
CA ILE A 208 20.93 -15.69 16.99
C ILE A 208 21.34 -15.87 18.45
N LEU A 209 20.89 -14.98 19.34
CA LEU A 209 21.19 -15.08 20.77
C LEU A 209 20.60 -16.35 21.39
N ASP A 210 19.35 -16.68 21.08
CA ASP A 210 18.67 -17.88 21.57
C ASP A 210 19.37 -19.16 21.09
N ALA A 211 19.78 -19.22 19.82
CA ALA A 211 20.56 -20.34 19.28
C ALA A 211 21.95 -20.46 19.92
N ALA A 212 22.62 -19.34 20.18
CA ALA A 212 23.91 -19.32 20.84
C ALA A 212 23.81 -19.78 22.30
N LEU A 213 22.74 -19.39 23.02
CA LEU A 213 22.49 -19.76 24.41
C LEU A 213 22.05 -21.22 24.56
N SER A 214 21.24 -21.73 23.63
CA SER A 214 20.79 -23.13 23.63
C SER A 214 21.87 -24.11 23.17
N GLY A 215 22.91 -23.61 22.48
CA GLY A 215 23.89 -24.43 21.78
C GLY A 215 23.30 -25.16 20.57
N ASP A 216 22.05 -24.86 20.21
CA ASP A 216 21.31 -25.50 19.14
C ASP A 216 20.96 -24.48 18.04
N TRP A 217 21.74 -24.54 16.96
CA TRP A 217 21.56 -23.73 15.77
C TRP A 217 20.45 -24.26 14.85
N SER A 218 19.92 -25.46 15.14
CA SER A 218 18.88 -26.06 14.32
C SER A 218 17.60 -25.21 14.31
N GLY A 219 17.36 -24.40 15.35
CA GLY A 219 16.25 -23.43 15.40
C GLY A 219 16.33 -22.31 14.35
N ILE A 220 17.53 -21.94 13.89
CA ILE A 220 17.70 -20.95 12.80
C ILE A 220 17.41 -21.59 11.44
N SER A 221 17.85 -22.84 11.23
CA SER A 221 17.56 -23.60 10.01
C SER A 221 16.15 -24.22 9.98
N GLY A 222 15.52 -24.38 11.14
CA GLY A 222 14.28 -25.13 11.36
C GLY A 222 13.01 -24.31 11.16
N ASP A 223 13.11 -22.97 11.15
CA ASP A 223 12.02 -22.06 10.77
C ASP A 223 12.46 -21.14 9.62
N PRO A 224 12.68 -21.68 8.40
CA PRO A 224 13.10 -20.91 7.24
C PRO A 224 12.07 -19.85 6.84
N VAL A 225 10.83 -19.99 7.30
CA VAL A 225 9.74 -19.04 7.03
C VAL A 225 9.90 -17.80 7.89
N LYS A 226 10.12 -17.90 9.20
CA LYS A 226 10.37 -16.72 10.05
C LYS A 226 11.65 -16.00 9.66
N PHE A 227 12.74 -16.74 9.46
CA PHE A 227 14.01 -16.15 9.04
C PHE A 227 13.87 -15.46 7.67
N GLY A 228 13.23 -16.11 6.70
CA GLY A 228 12.99 -15.56 5.37
C GLY A 228 12.09 -14.33 5.36
N LEU A 229 11.05 -14.30 6.21
CA LEU A 229 10.15 -13.15 6.35
C LEU A 229 10.85 -11.94 6.98
N GLY A 230 11.65 -12.15 8.03
CA GLY A 230 12.44 -11.10 8.66
C GLY A 230 13.47 -10.51 7.71
N LEU A 231 14.20 -11.37 6.98
CA LEU A 231 15.17 -10.94 5.97
C LEU A 231 14.51 -10.14 4.84
N LEU A 232 13.34 -10.59 4.37
CA LEU A 232 12.63 -9.90 3.31
C LEU A 232 12.16 -8.50 3.72
N SER A 233 11.64 -8.35 4.94
CA SER A 233 11.26 -7.04 5.49
C SER A 233 12.48 -6.12 5.52
N ILE A 234 13.61 -6.58 6.07
CA ILE A 234 14.88 -5.84 6.11
C ILE A 234 15.33 -5.43 4.70
N LEU A 235 15.25 -6.31 3.70
CA LEU A 235 15.64 -6.01 2.32
C LEU A 235 14.81 -4.87 1.72
N PHE A 236 13.48 -4.92 1.84
CA PHE A 236 12.62 -3.83 1.37
C PHE A 236 12.86 -2.53 2.14
N ASP A 237 13.11 -2.62 3.45
CA ASP A 237 13.40 -1.45 4.26
C ASP A 237 14.70 -0.77 3.83
N LEU A 238 15.75 -1.53 3.56
CA LEU A 238 17.01 -0.99 3.01
C LEU A 238 16.78 -0.28 1.67
N VAL A 239 15.91 -0.82 0.80
CA VAL A 239 15.53 -0.16 -0.45
C VAL A 239 14.82 1.17 -0.16
N PHE A 240 13.85 1.20 0.76
CA PHE A 240 13.15 2.44 1.10
C PHE A 240 14.04 3.47 1.79
N ILE A 241 14.93 3.05 2.69
CA ILE A 241 15.94 3.90 3.34
C ILE A 241 16.86 4.50 2.29
N THR A 242 17.33 3.70 1.32
CA THR A 242 18.16 4.16 0.21
C THR A 242 17.42 5.16 -0.67
N GLN A 243 16.17 4.86 -1.06
CA GLN A 243 15.32 5.80 -1.79
C GLN A 243 15.15 7.11 -1.04
N HIS A 244 14.93 7.07 0.28
CA HIS A 244 14.64 8.25 1.08
C HIS A 244 15.85 9.14 1.37
N TYR A 245 16.96 8.55 1.81
CA TYR A 245 18.13 9.29 2.31
C TYR A 245 19.24 9.47 1.27
N ILE A 246 19.31 8.61 0.25
CA ILE A 246 20.36 8.66 -0.77
C ILE A 246 19.79 9.24 -2.07
N PHE A 247 18.86 8.54 -2.73
CA PHE A 247 18.41 8.94 -4.07
C PHE A 247 17.50 10.17 -4.05
N TYR A 248 16.57 10.27 -3.08
CA TYR A 248 15.56 11.32 -3.03
C TYR A 248 15.71 12.20 -1.78
N ARG A 249 16.96 12.47 -1.37
CA ARG A 249 17.27 13.33 -0.22
C ARG A 249 16.70 14.75 -0.38
N ASN A 250 16.84 15.32 -1.57
CA ASN A 250 16.37 16.67 -1.91
C ASN A 250 14.95 16.64 -2.52
N ARG A 251 14.09 15.77 -2.00
CA ARG A 251 12.68 15.68 -2.43
C ARG A 251 11.94 16.97 -2.08
N GLU A 252 11.22 17.52 -3.06
CA GLU A 252 10.30 18.63 -2.86
C GLU A 252 8.90 18.06 -2.58
N ASP A 253 8.21 18.53 -1.53
CA ASP A 253 6.80 18.18 -1.32
C ASP A 253 5.93 19.00 -2.28
N PHE A 254 5.77 18.49 -3.50
CA PHE A 254 4.90 19.06 -4.54
C PHE A 254 3.42 19.15 -4.12
N TYR A 255 3.05 18.54 -3.00
CA TYR A 255 1.69 18.41 -2.52
C TYR A 255 1.43 19.20 -1.22
N ALA A 256 2.43 19.90 -0.69
CA ALA A 256 2.28 20.76 0.48
C ALA A 256 1.29 21.89 0.17
N PRO A 257 0.32 22.19 1.05
CA PRO A 257 -0.52 23.37 0.93
C PRO A 257 0.36 24.63 0.91
N LEU A 258 0.04 25.61 0.04
CA LEU A 258 0.75 26.90 -0.03
C LEU A 258 0.86 27.60 1.35
N SER A 259 -0.12 27.39 2.23
CA SER A 259 -0.10 27.90 3.61
C SER A 259 0.99 27.31 4.52
N MET A 260 1.55 26.14 4.19
CA MET A 260 2.71 25.55 4.88
C MET A 260 4.04 26.02 4.28
N ALA A 261 4.03 26.44 3.01
CA ALA A 261 5.20 26.99 2.34
C ALA A 261 5.45 28.47 2.73
N GLU A 262 4.38 29.25 2.98
CA GLU A 262 4.48 30.64 3.44
C GLU A 262 5.12 30.77 4.83
N ASN A 263 4.80 29.87 5.78
CA ASN A 263 5.38 29.93 7.13
C ASN A 263 6.88 29.64 7.19
N ASN A 264 7.45 28.96 6.19
CA ASN A 264 8.88 28.74 6.04
C ASN A 264 9.55 29.73 5.05
N GLY A 265 8.78 30.67 4.51
CA GLY A 265 9.08 31.33 3.25
C GLY A 265 9.31 32.84 3.30
N ASN A 266 9.65 33.43 4.46
CA ASN A 266 9.93 34.86 4.56
C ASN A 266 11.30 35.29 3.95
N ASN A 267 11.80 34.57 2.94
CA ASN A 267 12.99 34.91 2.19
C ASN A 267 12.67 34.96 0.68
N ASN A 268 12.98 36.12 0.09
CA ASN A 268 12.56 36.65 -1.22
C ASN A 268 12.87 35.84 -2.50
N ASN A 269 13.16 34.54 -2.44
CA ASN A 269 13.54 33.72 -3.61
C ASN A 269 12.40 32.88 -4.23
N ASN A 270 11.16 33.00 -3.76
CA ASN A 270 10.11 31.99 -4.05
C ASN A 270 9.25 32.20 -5.31
N GLY A 271 9.39 33.32 -6.04
CA GLY A 271 8.67 33.54 -7.31
C GLY A 271 9.06 32.56 -8.43
N ILE A 272 10.27 32.01 -8.39
CA ILE A 272 10.79 31.02 -9.35
C ILE A 272 10.34 29.60 -8.96
N ASN A 273 10.30 29.31 -7.65
CA ASN A 273 9.85 28.02 -7.15
C ASN A 273 8.37 27.77 -7.47
N CYS A 274 7.50 28.78 -7.31
CA CYS A 274 6.06 28.66 -7.61
C CYS A 274 5.78 28.26 -9.08
N ARG A 275 6.47 28.87 -10.06
CA ARG A 275 6.38 28.48 -11.48
C ARG A 275 6.99 27.11 -11.77
N ARG A 276 8.01 26.69 -11.02
CA ARG A 276 8.60 25.36 -11.11
C ARG A 276 7.66 24.27 -10.57
N TYR A 277 6.90 24.58 -9.51
CA TYR A 277 5.85 23.71 -8.96
C TYR A 277 4.75 23.47 -10.00
N GLU A 278 4.22 24.51 -10.63
CA GLU A 278 3.20 24.37 -11.69
C GLU A 278 3.73 23.60 -12.93
N GLY A 279 4.98 23.86 -13.33
CA GLY A 279 5.61 23.21 -14.47
C GLY A 279 5.85 21.71 -14.26
N LYS A 280 6.35 21.31 -13.07
CA LYS A 280 6.56 19.89 -12.73
C LYS A 280 5.25 19.17 -12.46
N GLN A 281 4.25 19.82 -11.87
CA GLN A 281 2.92 19.24 -11.69
C GLN A 281 2.26 18.94 -13.04
N LYS A 282 2.38 19.85 -14.02
CA LYS A 282 1.98 19.57 -15.41
C LYS A 282 2.82 18.47 -16.06
N ALA A 283 4.15 18.45 -15.90
CA ALA A 283 5.05 17.43 -16.45
C ALA A 283 4.79 16.01 -15.90
N LEU A 284 4.43 15.87 -14.62
CA LEU A 284 4.09 14.58 -14.03
C LEU A 284 2.71 14.06 -14.48
N LEU A 285 1.79 14.97 -14.82
CA LEU A 285 0.47 14.65 -15.39
C LEU A 285 0.53 14.35 -16.90
N LEU A 286 1.59 14.78 -17.60
CA LEU A 286 1.73 14.72 -19.05
C LEU A 286 1.88 13.31 -19.68
N PRO A 287 2.40 12.26 -19.04
CA PRO A 287 2.40 10.92 -19.63
C PRO A 287 0.98 10.35 -19.75
N ILE A 288 0.07 10.77 -18.87
CA ILE A 288 -1.31 10.25 -18.78
C ILE A 288 -2.29 11.12 -19.59
N HIS A 289 -2.00 12.41 -19.76
CA HIS A 289 -2.89 13.36 -20.45
C HIS A 289 -2.82 13.33 -21.98
N ARG A 290 -1.79 12.68 -22.58
CA ARG A 290 -1.58 12.67 -24.04
C ARG A 290 -2.69 11.94 -24.81
N ASN A 291 -3.31 10.93 -24.20
CA ASN A 291 -4.39 10.15 -24.81
C ASN A 291 -5.78 10.77 -24.63
N TYR A 292 -5.94 11.72 -23.68
CA TYR A 292 -7.22 12.38 -23.42
C TYR A 292 -7.40 13.67 -24.23
N LEU A 293 -6.30 14.41 -24.46
CA LEU A 293 -6.32 15.61 -25.31
C LEU A 293 -6.38 15.29 -26.80
N SER A 294 -5.92 14.12 -27.26
CA SER A 294 -6.05 13.72 -28.67
C SER A 294 -7.49 13.41 -29.06
N THR A 295 -8.28 12.82 -28.15
CA THR A 295 -9.70 12.50 -28.37
C THR A 295 -10.59 13.72 -28.27
N GLN A 296 -10.33 14.66 -27.35
CA GLN A 296 -11.07 15.94 -27.30
C GLN A 296 -10.70 16.89 -28.44
N ASN A 297 -9.44 16.97 -28.86
CA ASN A 297 -9.06 17.79 -30.02
C ASN A 297 -9.62 17.23 -31.33
N HIS A 298 -9.83 15.91 -31.44
CA HIS A 298 -10.46 15.34 -32.64
C HIS A 298 -11.97 15.64 -32.71
N GLN A 299 -12.67 15.68 -31.57
CA GLN A 299 -14.10 16.02 -31.50
C GLN A 299 -14.37 17.53 -31.62
N SER A 300 -13.49 18.39 -31.10
CA SER A 300 -13.61 19.85 -31.24
C SER A 300 -13.18 20.37 -32.61
N ARG A 301 -12.25 19.69 -33.30
CA ARG A 301 -11.85 20.03 -34.68
C ARG A 301 -12.88 19.60 -35.74
N MET A 302 -13.78 18.65 -35.41
CA MET A 302 -14.95 18.32 -36.24
C MET A 302 -16.12 19.32 -36.05
N LYS A 303 -16.20 20.02 -34.91
CA LYS A 303 -17.27 21.00 -34.62
C LYS A 303 -16.94 22.45 -35.01
N ASN A 304 -15.66 22.80 -35.13
CA ASN A 304 -15.23 24.17 -35.43
C ASN A 304 -14.66 24.35 -36.87
N GLY A 305 -14.92 23.41 -37.77
CA GLY A 305 -14.36 23.36 -39.13
C GLY A 305 -15.33 23.67 -40.28
N SER A 306 -16.46 24.37 -40.05
CA SER A 306 -17.42 24.70 -41.11
C SER A 306 -17.82 26.17 -41.14
N THR A 307 -16.84 27.03 -41.40
CA THR A 307 -16.98 28.41 -41.89
C THR A 307 -15.60 28.73 -42.49
N THR A 308 -15.38 29.05 -43.77
CA THR A 308 -16.15 29.69 -44.83
C THR A 308 -15.42 29.48 -46.16
N SER A 309 -16.13 29.35 -47.29
CA SER A 309 -15.73 30.01 -48.55
C SER A 309 -16.77 29.77 -49.64
N ARG A 310 -17.51 30.82 -50.02
CA ARG A 310 -18.17 30.90 -51.33
C ARG A 310 -17.10 30.93 -52.43
N PRO A 311 -17.26 30.18 -53.54
CA PRO A 311 -16.43 30.38 -54.72
C PRO A 311 -17.03 31.47 -55.62
N ALA A 312 -16.16 32.26 -56.24
CA ALA A 312 -16.51 33.20 -57.27
C ALA A 312 -16.25 32.57 -58.65
N SER A 313 -17.30 32.37 -59.45
CA SER A 313 -17.22 32.50 -60.92
C SER A 313 -18.62 32.35 -61.55
N MET A 314 -18.98 33.36 -62.35
CA MET A 314 -19.97 33.35 -63.43
C MET A 314 -21.43 33.04 -63.04
N ARG A 315 -22.46 33.60 -63.65
CA ARG A 315 -22.78 34.67 -64.59
C ARG A 315 -24.33 34.67 -64.55
N ASP A 316 -24.94 35.68 -65.14
CA ASP A 316 -26.30 35.58 -65.71
C ASP A 316 -27.51 35.78 -64.78
N LEU A 317 -28.26 36.85 -65.16
CA LEU A 317 -29.70 37.09 -64.96
C LEU A 317 -30.18 37.28 -63.50
N GLU A 318 -31.04 38.21 -63.12
CA GLU A 318 -31.95 39.09 -63.83
C GLU A 318 -32.41 40.20 -62.88
N MET A 319 -32.70 41.35 -63.46
CA MET A 319 -33.64 42.39 -63.04
C MET A 319 -34.71 41.99 -62.02
N GLY A 320 -35.06 42.92 -61.13
CA GLY A 320 -36.47 43.23 -60.91
C GLY A 320 -36.95 43.43 -59.47
N ILE A 321 -37.25 44.71 -59.17
CA ILE A 321 -38.54 45.18 -58.62
C ILE A 321 -38.86 44.95 -57.12
N GLU A 322 -38.94 46.10 -56.43
CA GLU A 322 -39.95 46.61 -55.49
C GLU A 322 -40.72 45.70 -54.51
N GLY A 323 -41.01 46.28 -53.33
CA GLY A 323 -42.38 46.23 -52.80
C GLY A 323 -42.56 45.71 -51.36
N THR A 324 -42.69 46.66 -50.44
CA THR A 324 -43.73 46.79 -49.38
C THR A 324 -44.55 45.56 -48.91
N GLY A 325 -44.79 45.50 -47.59
CA GLY A 325 -46.03 44.96 -46.98
C GLY A 325 -45.76 44.01 -45.80
N LEU A 326 -45.92 44.44 -44.55
CA LEU A 326 -47.15 44.39 -43.73
C LEU A 326 -47.64 42.98 -43.33
N SER A 327 -47.55 42.75 -42.00
CA SER A 327 -48.62 42.26 -41.10
C SER A 327 -48.89 40.75 -40.92
N LEU A 328 -49.42 40.50 -39.70
CA LEU A 328 -50.21 39.37 -39.19
C LEU A 328 -49.40 38.20 -38.60
N SER A 329 -49.42 37.97 -37.28
CA SER A 329 -50.53 37.52 -36.40
C SER A 329 -50.77 36.02 -36.47
N SER A 330 -50.48 35.34 -35.36
CA SER A 330 -51.26 34.27 -34.68
C SER A 330 -50.28 33.40 -33.87
N SER A 331 -50.34 33.39 -32.53
CA SER A 331 -51.23 32.52 -31.73
C SER A 331 -51.09 31.04 -32.12
N GLN A 332 -50.50 30.23 -31.24
CA GLN A 332 -51.22 29.10 -30.65
C GLN A 332 -50.42 28.48 -29.49
N HIS A 333 -51.14 28.36 -28.37
CA HIS A 333 -51.10 27.38 -27.27
C HIS A 333 -49.79 26.92 -26.62
#